data_AF-A0A7S2D9L0-F1
#
_entry.id   AF-A0A7S2D9L0-F1
#
_cell.length_a   1.000
_cell.length_b   1.000
_cell.length_c   1.000
_cell.angle_alpha   90.00
_cell.angle_beta   90.00
_cell.angle_gamma   90.00
#
_symmetry.space_group_name_H-M   'P 1'
#
loop_
_entity.id
_entity.type
_entity.pdbx_description
1 polymer ?
#
loop_
_entity_poly.entity_id
_entity_poly.type
_entity_poly.pdbx_seq_one_letter_code
_entity_poly.pdbx_strand_id
1 'polypeptide(L)'
;GELAAKIFVLLDEDGDAELSLEELREALDTTDLEQVLKELDVPVLDAKSLVFLFDRDGDGHVNQEEFISGIVAMNDDLRPRDYVVLSVWVWSLKMRALQFQGKFDRLQQQLLTLRQKLEMGFVAIDRFLATHEDTSLRHRAVKAIRSAPPDLPLSTAEDHAAQALEDHDEPPAKDGAFARLLMPPSPAWARAFALQRVEKTRWRTVASPFVTMRDRPNLAANHIAALRPGDVVEFDDLHHGSVRPEDLP
;
A
#
# COMPACT_ATOMS: atom_id res chain seq x y z
N GLY A 1 14.55 -12.67 -38.62
CA GLY A 1 13.83 -11.76 -39.52
C GLY A 1 12.84 -12.53 -40.38
N GLU A 2 13.25 -12.94 -41.58
CA GLU A 2 12.33 -13.58 -42.55
C GLU A 2 11.66 -14.88 -42.09
N LEU A 3 12.35 -15.72 -41.31
CA LEU A 3 11.75 -16.94 -40.74
C LEU A 3 10.65 -16.60 -39.73
N ALA A 4 10.90 -15.64 -38.84
CA ALA A 4 9.92 -15.18 -37.85
C ALA A 4 8.65 -14.60 -38.51
N ALA A 5 8.81 -13.83 -39.59
CA ALA A 5 7.66 -13.31 -40.33
C ALA A 5 6.83 -14.41 -41.02
N LYS A 6 7.48 -15.46 -41.55
CA LYS A 6 6.78 -16.61 -42.12
C LYS A 6 6.03 -17.43 -41.08
N ILE A 7 6.63 -17.59 -39.90
CA ILE A 7 5.99 -18.27 -38.77
C ILE A 7 4.79 -17.46 -38.31
N PHE A 8 4.92 -16.15 -38.15
CA PHE A 8 3.82 -15.28 -37.75
C PHE A 8 2.57 -15.47 -38.63
N VAL A 9 2.74 -15.48 -39.96
CA VAL A 9 1.63 -15.70 -40.92
C VAL A 9 1.01 -17.10 -40.81
N LEU A 10 1.72 -18.09 -40.26
CA LEU A 10 1.17 -19.42 -40.01
C LEU A 10 0.43 -19.51 -38.68
N LEU A 11 0.75 -18.63 -37.72
CA LEU A 11 0.15 -18.58 -36.39
C LEU A 11 -1.12 -17.73 -36.35
N ASP A 12 -1.14 -16.68 -37.17
CA ASP A 12 -2.26 -15.76 -37.35
C ASP A 12 -3.33 -16.47 -38.21
N GLU A 13 -4.24 -17.20 -37.54
CA GLU A 13 -5.29 -17.99 -38.20
C GLU A 13 -6.43 -17.12 -38.72
N ASP A 14 -6.74 -16.03 -38.01
CA ASP A 14 -7.84 -15.13 -38.35
C ASP A 14 -7.43 -14.00 -39.31
N GLY A 15 -6.12 -13.76 -39.46
CA GLY A 15 -5.52 -12.80 -40.37
C GLY A 15 -5.61 -11.36 -39.88
N ASP A 16 -5.78 -11.14 -38.57
CA ASP A 16 -5.93 -9.82 -37.97
C ASP A 16 -4.60 -9.08 -37.75
N ALA A 17 -3.47 -9.75 -38.03
CA ALA A 17 -2.10 -9.27 -37.86
C ALA A 17 -1.67 -9.05 -36.39
N GLU A 18 -2.43 -9.61 -35.45
CA GLU A 18 -2.13 -9.73 -34.04
C GLU A 18 -2.12 -11.24 -33.67
N LEU A 19 -1.54 -11.59 -32.52
CA LEU A 19 -1.60 -12.96 -32.02
C LEU A 19 -2.23 -12.93 -30.64
N SER A 20 -3.42 -13.50 -30.54
CA SER A 20 -4.12 -13.69 -29.27
C SER A 20 -3.49 -14.81 -28.44
N LEU A 21 -3.81 -14.83 -27.14
CA LEU A 21 -3.34 -15.89 -26.25
C LEU A 21 -3.86 -17.28 -26.68
N GLU A 22 -5.08 -17.31 -27.20
CA GLU A 22 -5.76 -18.51 -27.68
C GLU A 22 -5.07 -19.07 -28.93
N GLU A 23 -4.78 -18.25 -29.93
CA GLU A 23 -4.09 -18.67 -31.16
C GLU A 23 -2.66 -19.13 -30.87
N LEU A 24 -1.95 -18.42 -30.00
CA LEU A 24 -0.59 -18.80 -29.63
C LEU A 24 -0.56 -20.14 -28.87
N ARG A 25 -1.60 -20.39 -28.06
CA ARG A 25 -1.77 -21.66 -27.35
C ARG A 25 -2.13 -22.79 -28.30
N GLU A 26 -3.08 -22.55 -29.20
CA GLU A 26 -3.47 -23.54 -30.20
C GLU A 26 -2.28 -23.89 -31.07
N ALA A 27 -1.51 -22.90 -31.53
CA ALA A 27 -0.34 -23.13 -32.35
C ALA A 27 0.82 -23.83 -31.63
N LEU A 28 0.99 -23.64 -30.32
CA LEU A 28 1.94 -24.44 -29.53
C LEU A 28 1.52 -25.91 -29.44
N ASP A 29 0.22 -26.19 -29.46
CA ASP A 29 -0.34 -27.55 -29.36
C ASP A 29 -0.49 -28.24 -30.74
N THR A 30 -0.78 -27.48 -31.81
CA THR A 30 -1.12 -28.02 -33.15
C THR A 30 0.03 -27.95 -34.15
N THR A 31 0.93 -26.97 -34.01
CA THR A 31 1.99 -26.68 -34.99
C THR A 31 3.36 -27.08 -34.45
N ASP A 32 4.32 -27.33 -35.34
CA ASP A 32 5.74 -27.55 -34.98
C ASP A 32 6.43 -26.28 -34.40
N LEU A 33 5.66 -25.32 -33.87
CA LEU A 33 6.14 -24.07 -33.28
C LEU A 33 7.16 -24.35 -32.16
N GLU A 34 6.91 -25.37 -31.33
CA GLU A 34 7.85 -25.77 -30.28
C GLU A 34 9.22 -26.19 -30.85
N GLN A 35 9.22 -26.86 -32.00
CA GLN A 35 10.43 -27.32 -32.67
C GLN A 35 11.17 -26.15 -33.32
N VAL A 36 10.44 -25.21 -33.92
CA VAL A 36 10.99 -24.00 -34.51
C VAL A 36 11.56 -23.05 -33.44
N LEU A 37 10.90 -22.93 -32.29
CA LEU A 37 11.44 -22.17 -31.14
C LEU A 37 12.74 -22.79 -30.62
N LYS A 38 12.82 -24.14 -30.55
CA LYS A 38 14.07 -24.85 -30.23
C LYS A 38 15.17 -24.62 -31.26
N GLU A 39 14.84 -24.57 -32.55
CA GLU A 39 15.81 -24.24 -33.62
C GLU A 39 16.34 -22.81 -33.52
N LEU A 40 15.54 -21.89 -32.96
CA LEU A 40 15.91 -20.49 -32.71
C LEU A 40 16.54 -20.27 -31.32
N ASP A 41 16.87 -21.34 -30.60
CA ASP A 41 17.39 -21.34 -29.22
C ASP A 41 16.51 -20.55 -28.22
N VAL A 42 15.22 -20.43 -28.55
CA VAL A 42 14.22 -19.80 -27.67
C VAL A 42 13.73 -20.85 -26.68
N PRO A 43 13.79 -20.59 -25.36
CA PRO A 43 13.29 -21.54 -24.37
C PRO A 43 11.79 -21.79 -24.58
N VAL A 44 11.39 -23.07 -24.51
CA VAL A 44 9.99 -23.47 -24.58
C VAL A 44 9.27 -22.93 -23.35
N LEU A 45 8.43 -21.92 -23.56
CA LEU A 45 7.62 -21.26 -22.55
C LEU A 45 6.14 -21.50 -22.85
N ASP A 46 5.30 -21.42 -21.81
CA ASP A 46 3.84 -21.46 -21.97
C ASP A 46 3.35 -20.25 -22.80
N ALA A 47 2.25 -20.41 -23.54
CA ALA A 47 1.67 -19.39 -24.41
C ALA A 47 1.53 -18.03 -23.69
N LYS A 48 1.03 -18.08 -22.46
CA LYS A 48 0.86 -16.89 -21.61
C LYS A 48 2.18 -16.18 -21.28
N SER A 49 3.25 -16.95 -21.11
CA SER A 49 4.58 -16.41 -20.83
C SER A 49 5.22 -15.84 -22.08
N LEU A 50 4.96 -16.40 -23.25
CA LEU A 50 5.39 -15.84 -24.54
C LEU A 50 4.69 -14.51 -24.84
N VAL A 51 3.37 -14.44 -24.67
CA VAL A 51 2.62 -13.17 -24.82
C VAL A 51 3.20 -12.12 -23.90
N PHE A 52 3.34 -12.41 -22.60
CA PHE A 52 3.91 -11.45 -21.64
C PHE A 52 5.36 -11.00 -21.97
N LEU A 53 6.11 -11.81 -22.71
CA LEU A 53 7.50 -11.53 -23.03
C LEU A 53 7.63 -10.73 -24.33
N PHE A 54 6.73 -10.91 -25.29
CA PHE A 54 6.73 -10.22 -26.57
C PHE A 54 5.89 -8.95 -26.58
N ASP A 55 4.78 -8.93 -25.83
CA ASP A 55 3.89 -7.77 -25.62
C ASP A 55 4.65 -6.62 -24.94
N ARG A 56 4.98 -5.57 -25.70
CA ARG A 56 5.75 -4.42 -25.20
C ARG A 56 4.86 -3.29 -24.75
N ASP A 57 3.67 -3.15 -25.33
CA ASP A 57 2.74 -2.07 -25.03
C ASP A 57 1.73 -2.43 -23.93
N GLY A 58 1.60 -3.71 -23.61
CA GLY A 58 0.79 -4.27 -22.54
C GLY A 58 -0.68 -4.44 -22.91
N ASP A 59 -1.00 -4.56 -24.19
CA ASP A 59 -2.39 -4.69 -24.67
C ASP A 59 -2.93 -6.13 -24.60
N GLY A 60 -2.06 -7.11 -24.29
CA GLY A 60 -2.41 -8.52 -24.15
C GLY A 60 -2.42 -9.31 -25.46
N HIS A 61 -2.03 -8.68 -26.58
CA HIS A 61 -1.88 -9.27 -27.90
C HIS A 61 -0.41 -9.11 -28.33
N VAL A 62 0.01 -9.84 -29.36
CA VAL A 62 1.38 -9.70 -29.89
C VAL A 62 1.31 -9.38 -31.36
N ASN A 63 1.66 -8.15 -31.73
CA ASN A 63 1.70 -7.77 -33.14
C ASN A 63 2.94 -8.35 -33.86
N GLN A 64 2.94 -8.28 -35.19
CA GLN A 64 4.04 -8.82 -36.01
C GLN A 64 5.41 -8.22 -35.66
N GLU A 65 5.47 -6.92 -35.37
CA GLU A 65 6.73 -6.24 -35.05
C GLU A 65 7.28 -6.70 -33.69
N GLU A 66 6.41 -6.86 -32.70
CA GLU A 66 6.72 -7.37 -31.37
C GLU A 66 7.20 -8.82 -31.41
N PHE A 67 6.51 -9.67 -32.19
CA PHE A 67 6.92 -11.07 -32.36
C PHE A 67 8.31 -11.19 -33.00
N ILE A 68 8.56 -10.48 -34.10
CA ILE A 68 9.86 -10.50 -34.77
C ILE A 68 10.95 -9.91 -33.87
N SER A 69 10.66 -8.79 -33.21
CA SER A 69 11.62 -8.12 -32.32
C SER A 69 11.91 -8.96 -31.08
N GLY A 70 10.91 -9.67 -30.55
CA GLY A 70 11.03 -10.60 -29.43
C GLY A 70 11.93 -11.77 -29.75
N ILE A 71 11.69 -12.46 -30.87
CA ILE A 71 12.53 -13.58 -31.32
C ILE A 71 13.97 -13.13 -31.58
N VAL A 72 14.16 -11.98 -32.24
CA VAL A 72 15.51 -11.45 -32.51
C VAL A 72 16.22 -11.09 -31.21
N ALA A 73 15.51 -10.50 -30.24
CA ALA A 73 16.09 -10.15 -28.94
C ALA A 73 16.45 -11.38 -28.09
N MET A 74 15.71 -12.49 -28.23
CA MET A 74 15.99 -13.73 -27.51
C MET A 74 17.17 -14.52 -28.11
N ASN A 75 17.33 -14.48 -29.44
CA ASN A 75 18.44 -15.11 -30.13
C ASN A 75 19.74 -14.28 -30.06
N ASP A 76 19.68 -13.02 -29.60
CA ASP A 76 20.88 -12.21 -29.35
C ASP A 76 21.50 -12.62 -28.01
N ASP A 77 22.74 -13.12 -28.04
CA ASP A 77 23.49 -13.47 -26.84
C ASP A 77 23.52 -12.28 -25.87
N LEU A 78 22.97 -12.48 -24.65
CA LEU A 78 23.00 -11.46 -23.60
C LEU A 78 24.45 -11.04 -23.33
N ARG A 79 24.82 -9.83 -23.74
CA ARG A 79 26.18 -9.33 -23.55
C ARG A 79 26.36 -9.00 -22.07
N PRO A 80 27.60 -9.06 -21.54
CA PRO A 80 27.90 -8.64 -20.17
C PRO A 80 27.39 -7.23 -19.81
N ARG A 81 27.31 -6.32 -20.80
CA ARG A 81 26.74 -4.97 -20.63
C ARG A 81 25.25 -5.01 -20.27
N ASP A 82 24.50 -5.91 -20.89
CA ASP A 82 23.05 -6.02 -20.73
C ASP A 82 22.71 -6.53 -19.32
N TYR A 83 23.53 -7.43 -18.76
CA TYR A 83 23.45 -7.83 -17.35
C TYR A 83 23.66 -6.67 -16.37
N VAL A 84 24.58 -5.75 -16.65
CA VAL A 84 24.81 -4.57 -15.81
C VAL A 84 23.57 -3.66 -15.84
N VAL A 85 23.03 -3.40 -17.03
CA VAL A 85 21.80 -2.60 -17.17
C VAL A 85 20.64 -3.27 -16.42
N LEU A 86 20.44 -4.57 -16.63
CA LEU A 86 19.41 -5.33 -15.93
C LEU A 86 19.60 -5.27 -14.40
N SER A 87 20.82 -5.39 -13.91
CA SER A 87 21.11 -5.32 -12.46
C SER A 87 20.74 -3.96 -11.86
N VAL A 88 20.97 -2.86 -12.60
CA VAL A 88 20.58 -1.50 -12.19
C VAL A 88 19.07 -1.36 -12.16
N TRP A 89 18.37 -1.93 -13.14
CA TRP A 89 16.91 -1.93 -13.21
C TRP A 89 16.28 -2.72 -12.06
N VAL A 90 16.77 -3.94 -11.82
CA VAL A 90 16.34 -4.79 -10.70
C VAL A 90 16.59 -4.09 -9.36
N TRP A 91 17.74 -3.44 -9.21
CA TRP A 91 18.04 -2.64 -8.02
C TRP A 91 17.07 -1.47 -7.85
N SER A 92 16.80 -0.70 -8.90
CA SER A 92 15.84 0.41 -8.88
C SER A 92 14.43 -0.07 -8.52
N LEU A 93 13.99 -1.20 -9.08
CA LEU A 93 12.71 -1.81 -8.77
C LEU A 93 12.64 -2.25 -7.31
N LYS A 94 13.70 -2.89 -6.80
CA LYS A 94 13.82 -3.26 -5.38
C LYS A 94 13.74 -2.04 -4.46
N MET A 95 14.42 -0.95 -4.80
CA MET A 95 14.39 0.28 -4.00
C MET A 95 12.99 0.91 -3.99
N ARG A 96 12.29 0.94 -5.13
CA ARG A 96 10.90 1.40 -5.20
C ARG A 96 9.96 0.51 -4.37
N ALA A 97 10.12 -0.81 -4.43
CA ALA A 97 9.35 -1.74 -3.62
C ALA A 97 9.56 -1.50 -2.11
N LEU A 98 10.81 -1.31 -1.67
CA LEU A 98 11.12 -0.99 -0.27
C LEU A 98 10.53 0.37 0.16
N GLN A 99 10.53 1.37 -0.72
CA GLN A 99 9.87 2.65 -0.45
C GLN A 99 8.36 2.49 -0.30
N PHE A 100 7.72 1.68 -1.14
CA PHE A 100 6.29 1.40 -1.01
C PHE A 100 5.96 0.65 0.27
N GLN A 101 6.76 -0.35 0.64
CA GLN A 101 6.63 -1.06 1.90
C GLN A 101 6.69 -0.08 3.09
N GLY A 102 7.68 0.81 3.12
CA GLY A 102 7.79 1.81 4.18
C GLY A 102 6.62 2.80 4.22
N LYS A 103 6.00 3.13 3.09
CA LYS A 103 4.76 3.94 3.06
C LYS A 103 3.56 3.17 3.59
N PHE A 104 3.44 1.89 3.23
CA PHE A 104 2.38 1.01 3.70
C PHE A 104 2.42 0.85 5.22
N ASP A 105 3.60 0.65 5.79
CA ASP A 105 3.79 0.54 7.24
C ASP A 105 3.33 1.80 7.98
N ARG A 106 3.63 3.00 7.45
CA ARG A 106 3.16 4.27 8.02
C ARG A 106 1.65 4.40 7.95
N LEU A 107 1.04 4.04 6.83
CA LEU A 107 -0.42 4.08 6.65
C LEU A 107 -1.11 3.11 7.63
N GLN A 108 -0.56 1.91 7.80
CA GLN A 108 -1.05 0.95 8.78
C GLN A 108 -0.99 1.50 10.22
N GLN A 109 0.12 2.14 10.60
CA GLN A 109 0.25 2.78 11.91
C GLN A 109 -0.75 3.93 12.11
N GLN A 110 -1.01 4.73 11.07
CA GLN A 110 -2.02 5.78 11.11
C GLN A 110 -3.43 5.22 11.28
N LEU A 111 -3.78 4.14 10.55
CA LEU A 111 -5.06 3.46 10.70
C LEU A 111 -5.27 2.89 12.10
N LEU A 112 -4.25 2.25 12.68
CA LEU A 112 -4.31 1.74 14.05
C LEU A 112 -4.50 2.87 15.07
N THR A 113 -3.79 3.99 14.89
CA THR A 113 -3.92 5.16 15.76
C THR A 113 -5.32 5.78 15.65
N LEU A 114 -5.86 5.89 14.43
CA LEU A 114 -7.20 6.41 14.19
C LEU A 114 -8.25 5.52 14.85
N ARG A 115 -8.14 4.20 14.67
CA ARG A 115 -9.01 3.23 15.33
C ARG A 115 -8.98 3.39 16.85
N GLN A 116 -7.80 3.47 17.46
CA GLN A 116 -7.67 3.65 18.91
C GLN A 116 -8.32 4.96 19.38
N LYS A 117 -8.17 6.05 18.62
CA LYS A 117 -8.80 7.33 18.94
C LYS A 117 -10.33 7.25 18.85
N LEU A 118 -10.87 6.55 17.86
CA LEU A 118 -12.31 6.32 17.75
C LEU A 118 -12.84 5.47 18.91
N GLU A 119 -12.15 4.39 19.26
CA GLU A 119 -12.51 3.54 20.40
C GLU A 119 -12.54 4.35 21.71
N MET A 120 -11.53 5.19 21.95
CA MET A 120 -11.50 6.10 23.11
C MET A 120 -12.63 7.14 23.07
N GLY A 121 -12.97 7.65 21.88
CA GLY A 121 -14.07 8.58 21.67
C GLY A 121 -15.43 7.97 22.01
N PHE A 122 -15.68 6.74 21.55
CA PHE A 122 -16.92 6.03 21.87
C PHE A 122 -17.03 5.74 23.37
N VAL A 123 -15.96 5.29 24.03
CA VAL A 123 -15.95 5.09 25.48
C VAL A 123 -16.23 6.39 26.24
N ALA A 124 -15.73 7.53 25.77
CA ALA A 124 -16.00 8.83 26.38
C ALA A 124 -17.48 9.25 26.22
N ILE A 125 -18.08 9.00 25.04
CA ILE A 125 -19.49 9.27 24.77
C ILE A 125 -20.38 8.40 25.68
N ASP A 126 -20.09 7.10 25.78
CA ASP A 126 -20.86 6.18 26.64
C ASP A 126 -20.83 6.62 28.12
N ARG A 127 -19.66 7.05 28.62
CA ARG A 127 -19.51 7.60 29.97
C ARG A 127 -20.25 8.92 30.16
N PHE A 128 -20.25 9.78 29.15
CA PHE A 128 -20.98 11.04 29.20
C PHE A 128 -22.48 10.80 29.25
N LEU A 129 -23.01 9.89 28.43
CA LEU A 129 -24.42 9.52 28.44
C LEU A 129 -24.84 8.96 29.80
N ALA A 130 -24.05 8.03 30.36
CA ALA A 130 -24.31 7.48 31.70
C ALA A 130 -24.32 8.55 32.80
N THR A 131 -23.34 9.47 32.80
CA THR A 131 -23.28 10.53 33.83
C THR A 131 -24.33 11.62 33.65
N HIS A 132 -24.75 11.91 32.41
CA HIS A 132 -25.82 12.85 32.12
C HIS A 132 -27.17 12.33 32.63
N GLU A 133 -27.47 11.05 32.44
CA GLU A 133 -28.66 10.40 33.00
C GLU A 133 -28.69 10.53 34.53
N ASP A 134 -27.61 10.15 35.21
CA ASP A 134 -27.49 10.28 36.68
C ASP A 134 -27.68 11.72 37.17
N THR A 135 -27.05 12.68 36.49
CA THR A 135 -27.14 14.10 36.86
C THR A 135 -28.56 14.63 36.63
N SER A 136 -29.21 14.23 35.54
CA SER A 136 -30.58 14.62 35.23
C SER A 136 -31.59 14.07 36.23
N LEU A 137 -31.43 12.80 36.64
CA LEU A 137 -32.22 12.17 37.68
C LEU A 137 -32.05 12.88 39.03
N ARG A 138 -30.80 13.16 39.42
CA ARG A 138 -30.50 13.90 40.65
C ARG A 138 -31.09 15.31 40.63
N HIS A 139 -30.96 16.03 39.52
CA HIS A 139 -31.51 17.37 39.39
C HIS A 139 -33.04 17.38 39.49
N ARG A 140 -33.72 16.40 38.88
CA ARG A 140 -35.18 16.23 38.99
C ARG A 140 -35.60 15.88 40.41
N ALA A 141 -34.94 14.94 41.07
CA ALA A 141 -35.24 14.56 42.46
C ALA A 141 -35.10 15.77 43.41
N VAL A 142 -34.02 16.55 43.28
CA VAL A 142 -33.83 17.77 44.07
C VAL A 142 -34.90 18.82 43.77
N LYS A 143 -35.28 18.98 42.50
CA LYS A 143 -36.34 19.90 42.11
C LYS A 143 -37.69 19.48 42.69
N ALA A 144 -38.02 18.19 42.66
CA ALA A 144 -39.26 17.64 43.22
C ALA A 144 -39.37 17.88 44.74
N ILE A 145 -38.28 17.60 45.49
CA ILE A 145 -38.21 17.87 46.94
C ILE A 145 -38.41 19.35 47.24
N ARG A 146 -37.79 20.25 46.45
CA ARG A 146 -37.92 21.71 46.65
C ARG A 146 -39.31 22.25 46.32
N SER A 147 -40.03 21.61 45.40
CA SER A 147 -41.39 22.00 45.03
C SER A 147 -42.48 21.37 45.91
N ALA A 148 -42.14 20.47 46.83
CA ALA A 148 -43.12 19.82 47.70
C ALA A 148 -43.68 20.81 48.75
N PRO A 149 -44.99 20.78 49.05
CA PRO A 149 -45.60 21.58 50.11
C PRO A 149 -45.01 21.27 51.50
N PRO A 150 -44.83 22.27 52.38
CA PRO A 150 -44.04 22.14 53.61
C PRO A 150 -44.65 21.26 54.73
N ASP A 151 -45.91 20.83 54.63
CA ASP A 151 -46.64 20.21 55.76
C ASP A 151 -47.05 18.74 55.55
N LEU A 152 -46.47 18.03 54.57
CA LEU A 152 -46.75 16.61 54.38
C LEU A 152 -45.91 15.74 55.33
N PRO A 153 -46.53 14.83 56.12
CA PRO A 153 -45.78 13.91 56.98
C PRO A 153 -44.87 13.03 56.12
N LEU A 154 -43.61 12.88 56.56
CA LEU A 154 -42.53 12.18 55.86
C LEU A 154 -42.92 10.81 55.27
N SER A 155 -43.88 10.10 55.87
CA SER A 155 -44.36 8.81 55.35
C SER A 155 -45.07 8.92 53.99
N THR A 156 -45.80 10.02 53.74
CA THR A 156 -46.51 10.22 52.46
C THR A 156 -45.60 10.79 51.37
N ALA A 157 -44.52 11.47 51.75
CA ALA A 157 -43.56 12.03 50.80
C ALA A 157 -42.67 10.94 50.17
N GLU A 158 -42.33 9.88 50.91
CA GLU A 158 -41.64 8.71 50.37
C GLU A 158 -42.51 7.96 49.36
N ASP A 159 -43.81 7.78 49.66
CA ASP A 159 -44.77 7.15 48.75
C ASP A 159 -44.97 7.97 47.45
N HIS A 160 -45.10 9.30 47.54
CA HIS A 160 -45.22 10.16 46.35
C HIS A 160 -43.92 10.24 45.53
N ALA A 161 -42.76 10.19 46.16
CA ALA A 161 -41.47 10.15 45.47
C ALA A 161 -41.24 8.81 44.76
N ALA A 162 -41.65 7.70 45.39
CA ALA A 162 -41.64 6.37 44.77
C ALA A 162 -42.63 6.29 43.59
N GLN A 163 -43.83 6.85 43.75
CA GLN A 163 -44.86 6.84 42.70
C GLN A 163 -44.49 7.74 41.50
N ALA A 164 -43.81 8.86 41.73
CA ALA A 164 -43.23 9.69 40.67
C ALA A 164 -42.01 9.05 39.97
N LEU A 165 -41.37 8.07 40.62
CA LEU A 165 -40.34 7.22 40.01
C LEU A 165 -40.96 6.11 39.16
N GLU A 166 -42.05 5.48 39.65
CA GLU A 166 -42.78 4.40 38.95
C GLU A 166 -43.55 4.88 37.72
N ASP A 167 -44.16 6.08 37.74
CA ASP A 167 -44.92 6.62 36.59
C ASP A 167 -44.04 6.97 35.38
N HIS A 168 -42.71 6.94 35.52
CA HIS A 168 -41.76 7.21 34.42
C HIS A 168 -40.84 6.04 34.08
N ASP A 169 -41.09 4.86 34.62
CA ASP A 169 -40.35 3.61 34.35
C ASP A 169 -40.86 2.89 33.08
N GLU A 170 -41.46 3.62 32.13
CA GLU A 170 -41.51 3.15 30.75
C GLU A 170 -40.13 3.47 30.14
N PRO A 171 -39.18 2.50 30.11
CA PRO A 171 -37.88 2.76 29.49
C PRO A 171 -38.18 3.24 28.07
N PRO A 172 -37.53 4.32 27.59
CA PRO A 172 -37.68 4.71 26.20
C PRO A 172 -37.41 3.45 25.40
N ALA A 173 -38.42 2.99 24.64
CA ALA A 173 -38.37 1.73 23.92
C ALA A 173 -36.98 1.62 23.31
N LYS A 174 -36.15 0.74 23.89
CA LYS A 174 -34.80 0.53 23.40
C LYS A 174 -35.01 -0.14 22.07
N ASP A 175 -35.17 0.67 21.02
CA ASP A 175 -35.13 0.23 19.64
C ASP A 175 -33.79 -0.48 19.49
N GLY A 176 -33.84 -1.81 19.62
CA GLY A 176 -32.70 -2.72 19.60
C GLY A 176 -31.97 -2.77 18.26
N ALA A 177 -32.16 -1.75 17.43
CA ALA A 177 -31.47 -1.55 16.16
C ALA A 177 -30.00 -1.19 16.39
N PHE A 178 -29.67 -0.38 17.41
CA PHE A 178 -28.27 0.05 17.61
C PHE A 178 -27.41 -0.99 18.34
N ALA A 179 -27.99 -1.74 19.29
CA ALA A 179 -27.29 -2.80 20.02
C ALA A 179 -26.95 -4.04 19.14
N ARG A 180 -27.62 -4.19 17.98
CA ARG A 180 -27.30 -5.26 17.01
C ARG A 180 -26.16 -4.91 16.05
N LEU A 181 -25.78 -3.64 15.92
CA LEU A 181 -24.67 -3.23 15.05
C LEU A 181 -23.29 -3.28 15.74
N LEU A 182 -23.26 -3.32 17.07
CA LEU A 182 -22.06 -3.42 17.89
C LEU A 182 -21.92 -4.84 18.45
N MET A 183 -21.82 -5.85 17.60
CA MET A 183 -21.30 -7.13 18.06
C MET A 183 -19.86 -6.92 18.55
N PRO A 184 -19.47 -7.48 19.73
CA PRO A 184 -18.07 -7.53 20.09
C PRO A 184 -17.33 -8.30 19.00
N PRO A 185 -16.18 -7.82 18.51
CA PRO A 185 -15.46 -8.52 17.46
C PRO A 185 -15.01 -9.87 18.02
N SER A 186 -15.47 -10.96 17.39
CA SER A 186 -15.22 -12.37 17.76
C SER A 186 -13.83 -12.61 18.35
N PRO A 187 -13.67 -13.36 19.45
CA PRO A 187 -12.36 -13.63 20.08
C PRO A 187 -11.34 -14.36 19.19
N ALA A 188 -11.69 -14.70 17.93
CA ALA A 188 -10.78 -15.28 16.95
C ALA A 188 -9.65 -14.33 16.51
N TRP A 189 -9.87 -13.01 16.39
CA TRP A 189 -8.83 -12.09 15.89
C TRP A 189 -7.76 -11.75 16.94
N ALA A 190 -8.09 -11.80 18.24
CA ALA A 190 -7.14 -11.58 19.33
C ALA A 190 -6.07 -12.69 19.39
N ARG A 191 -6.41 -13.92 18.98
CA ARG A 191 -5.46 -15.05 18.92
C ARG A 191 -4.49 -14.96 17.73
N ALA A 192 -4.90 -14.31 16.62
CA ALA A 192 -4.03 -14.12 15.46
C ALA A 192 -2.92 -13.08 15.70
N PHE A 193 -3.18 -12.06 16.52
CA PHE A 193 -2.19 -11.00 16.81
C PHE A 193 -1.18 -11.36 17.90
N ALA A 194 -1.51 -12.28 18.82
CA ALA A 194 -0.61 -12.68 19.90
C ALA A 194 0.65 -13.46 19.43
N LEU A 195 0.69 -13.90 18.16
CA LEU A 195 1.81 -14.66 17.60
C LEU A 195 2.82 -13.82 16.80
N GLN A 196 2.57 -12.54 16.56
CA GLN A 196 3.48 -11.71 15.78
C GLN A 196 4.50 -11.01 16.70
N ARG A 197 5.50 -11.77 17.17
CA ARG A 197 6.68 -11.22 17.85
C ARG A 197 7.44 -10.32 16.87
N VAL A 198 7.41 -9.02 17.13
CA VAL A 198 8.26 -8.03 16.45
C VAL A 198 9.67 -8.14 17.04
N GLU A 199 10.59 -8.75 16.31
CA GLU A 199 12.01 -8.60 16.58
C GLU A 199 12.42 -7.15 16.33
N LYS A 200 13.01 -6.51 17.35
CA LYS A 200 13.52 -5.14 17.26
C LYS A 200 14.77 -5.11 16.37
N THR A 201 14.59 -4.88 15.07
CA THR A 201 15.70 -4.54 14.17
C THR A 201 16.17 -3.12 14.44
N ARG A 202 17.43 -3.01 14.89
CA ARG A 202 18.14 -1.74 15.14
C ARG A 202 18.72 -1.24 13.81
N TRP A 203 18.17 -0.16 13.28
CA TRP A 203 18.68 0.45 12.05
C TRP A 203 19.97 1.25 12.30
N ARG A 204 20.98 1.03 11.46
CA ARG A 204 22.09 1.97 11.23
C ARG A 204 21.97 2.49 9.81
N THR A 205 21.85 3.80 9.66
CA THR A 205 21.80 4.47 8.37
C THR A 205 23.23 4.65 7.85
N VAL A 206 23.52 4.09 6.69
CA VAL A 206 24.74 4.43 5.91
C VAL A 206 24.27 5.37 4.80
N ALA A 207 24.83 6.58 4.74
CA ALA A 207 24.52 7.53 3.68
C ALA A 207 24.96 6.97 2.32
N SER A 208 24.03 6.91 1.37
CA SER A 208 24.30 6.50 -0.01
C SER A 208 24.79 7.72 -0.81
N PRO A 209 25.89 7.61 -1.59
CA PRO A 209 26.50 8.76 -2.27
C PRO A 209 25.80 9.18 -3.58
N PHE A 210 24.68 8.57 -3.95
CA PHE A 210 24.02 8.88 -5.23
C PHE A 210 22.90 9.90 -5.07
N VAL A 211 23.31 11.17 -5.01
CA VAL A 211 22.45 12.32 -5.34
C VAL A 211 22.24 12.32 -6.86
N THR A 212 20.98 12.43 -7.26
CA THR A 212 20.50 12.49 -8.64
C THR A 212 21.15 13.64 -9.42
N MET A 213 22.03 13.31 -10.38
CA MET A 213 22.35 14.20 -11.50
C MET A 213 21.29 14.03 -12.58
N ARG A 214 20.26 14.87 -12.54
CA ARG A 214 19.49 15.24 -13.73
C ARG A 214 19.72 16.73 -13.97
N ASP A 215 20.17 17.04 -15.18
CA ASP A 215 20.26 18.36 -15.80
C ASP A 215 21.29 19.37 -15.25
N ARG A 216 22.57 19.15 -15.60
CA ARG A 216 23.51 20.24 -15.95
C ARG A 216 24.48 19.79 -17.05
N PRO A 217 24.43 20.36 -18.26
CA PRO A 217 25.50 20.20 -19.23
C PRO A 217 26.63 21.15 -18.84
N ASN A 218 27.86 20.62 -18.75
CA ASN A 218 29.12 21.36 -18.60
C ASN A 218 29.39 22.03 -17.25
N LEU A 219 29.67 21.26 -16.19
CA LEU A 219 30.63 21.67 -15.16
C LEU A 219 31.01 20.48 -14.26
N ALA A 220 32.31 20.36 -13.99
CA ALA A 220 32.98 19.39 -13.11
C ALA A 220 33.43 18.05 -13.74
N ALA A 221 34.26 18.11 -14.78
CA ALA A 221 35.14 17.00 -15.17
C ALA A 221 36.50 16.97 -14.41
N ASN A 222 36.83 17.97 -13.57
CA ASN A 222 38.21 18.14 -13.05
C ASN A 222 38.41 18.01 -11.53
N HIS A 223 37.40 17.67 -10.72
CA HIS A 223 37.60 17.54 -9.25
C HIS A 223 37.48 16.12 -8.67
N ILE A 224 37.20 15.10 -9.48
CA ILE A 224 37.02 13.71 -8.99
C ILE A 224 38.30 12.85 -9.17
N ALA A 225 39.37 13.39 -9.72
CA ALA A 225 40.58 12.62 -10.04
C ALA A 225 41.54 12.36 -8.86
N ALA A 226 41.19 12.68 -7.61
CA ALA A 226 42.17 12.67 -6.50
C ALA A 226 41.70 12.09 -5.15
N LEU A 227 40.68 11.22 -5.11
CA LEU A 227 40.32 10.52 -3.87
C LEU A 227 40.74 9.05 -3.93
N ARG A 228 41.47 8.60 -2.92
CA ARG A 228 41.90 7.21 -2.78
C ARG A 228 40.87 6.42 -1.95
N PRO A 229 40.81 5.08 -2.09
CA PRO A 229 39.96 4.26 -1.24
C PRO A 229 40.38 4.42 0.23
N GLY A 230 39.56 5.10 1.05
CA GLY A 230 39.79 5.27 2.49
C GLY A 230 39.70 6.71 3.01
N ASP A 231 39.54 7.72 2.15
CA ASP A 231 39.43 9.10 2.60
C ASP A 231 38.04 9.38 3.22
N VAL A 232 38.03 9.89 4.45
CA VAL A 232 36.82 10.33 5.17
C VAL A 232 36.74 11.84 5.06
N VAL A 233 35.67 12.34 4.45
CA VAL A 233 35.39 13.78 4.35
C VAL A 233 34.40 14.14 5.45
N GLU A 234 34.86 14.85 6.48
CA GLU A 234 33.98 15.48 7.47
C GLU A 234 33.40 16.76 6.88
N PHE A 235 32.08 16.81 6.73
CA PHE A 235 31.33 18.00 6.33
C PHE A 235 30.82 18.71 7.59
N ASP A 236 31.72 19.39 8.28
CA ASP A 236 31.38 20.53 9.12
C ASP A 236 31.88 21.78 8.37
N ASP A 237 31.09 22.86 8.36
CA ASP A 237 31.34 24.17 7.71
C ASP A 237 30.78 24.40 6.29
N LEU A 238 29.51 24.08 6.06
CA LEU A 238 28.72 24.78 5.03
C LEU A 238 27.69 25.69 5.69
N HIS A 239 28.13 26.91 6.03
CA HIS A 239 27.23 28.02 6.32
C HIS A 239 26.29 28.27 5.14
N HIS A 240 24.99 28.38 5.42
CA HIS A 240 23.96 28.81 4.48
C HIS A 240 24.18 30.27 4.06
N GLY A 241 25.09 30.50 3.12
CA GLY A 241 25.28 31.77 2.43
C GLY A 241 24.96 31.61 0.95
N SER A 242 23.93 32.31 0.46
CA SER A 242 23.64 32.38 -0.97
C SER A 242 24.79 33.12 -1.67
N VAL A 243 25.61 32.39 -2.44
CA VAL A 243 26.65 32.98 -3.26
C VAL A 243 25.99 33.79 -4.39
N ARG A 244 26.36 35.07 -4.51
CA ARG A 244 25.85 35.95 -5.56
C ARG A 244 26.68 35.76 -6.85
N PRO A 245 26.10 35.99 -8.04
CA PRO A 245 26.76 35.73 -9.32
C PRO A 245 27.98 36.61 -9.60
N GLU A 246 28.23 37.62 -8.77
CA GLU A 246 29.21 38.68 -8.98
C GLU A 246 30.58 38.35 -8.37
N ASP A 247 30.68 37.27 -7.58
CA ASP A 247 31.90 36.85 -6.86
C ASP A 247 32.67 35.70 -7.55
N LEU A 248 32.46 35.48 -8.85
CA LEU A 248 33.23 34.50 -9.63
C LEU A 248 34.19 35.22 -10.61
N PRO A 249 35.48 34.83 -10.67
CA PRO A 249 36.45 35.40 -11.60
C PRO A 249 36.19 35.05 -13.07
#